data_AF-A0A2D6YNR3-F1
#
_entry.id   AF-A0A2D6YNR3-F1
#
_cell.length_a   1.000
_cell.length_b   1.000
_cell.length_c   1.000
_cell.angle_alpha   90.00
_cell.angle_beta   90.00
_cell.angle_gamma   90.00
#
_symmetry.space_group_name_H-M   'P 1'
#
loop_
_entity.id
_entity.type
_entity.pdbx_description
1 polymer ?
#
loop_
_entity_poly.entity_id
_entity_poly.type
_entity_poly.pdbx_seq_one_letter_code
_entity_poly.pdbx_strand_id
1 'polypeptide(L)'
;MMLFGLILVFGPGCVRRVVQITSDPDGAVVWMNDREVGSTPCEVEILHYGEYDVRVEKPGWEPVMTGRSATAPIWDLPGPDFFAELLPAEIESRNVWHFQLVVESDDADAVLLRAEVARDKVAAERAAAAAKGPDATSRGLAEEVEAEDGTGTPGAAVEGAPAPVGVADPGLPEATDPGLAPGADPGRDPSMDPSAGPDRGL
;
A
#
# COMPACT_ATOMS: atom_id res chain seq x y z
N MET A 1 -65.27 -7.05 27.53
CA MET A 1 -64.04 -6.37 28.00
C MET A 1 -62.95 -6.63 26.98
N MET A 2 -62.82 -5.72 26.02
CA MET A 2 -61.94 -5.86 24.86
C MET A 2 -60.52 -5.50 25.32
N LEU A 3 -59.67 -6.51 25.54
CA LEU A 3 -58.27 -6.33 25.89
C LEU A 3 -57.51 -5.97 24.60
N PHE A 4 -57.34 -4.67 24.33
CA PHE A 4 -56.45 -4.18 23.29
C PHE A 4 -55.00 -4.43 23.73
N GLY A 5 -54.42 -5.53 23.26
CA GLY A 5 -52.98 -5.78 23.37
C GLY A 5 -52.23 -4.77 22.52
N LEU A 6 -51.58 -3.80 23.16
CA LEU A 6 -50.61 -2.92 22.51
C LEU A 6 -49.36 -3.74 22.18
N ILE A 7 -49.31 -4.30 20.97
CA ILE A 7 -48.09 -4.84 20.40
C ILE A 7 -47.22 -3.63 20.04
N LEU A 8 -46.27 -3.30 20.92
CA LEU A 8 -45.17 -2.38 20.64
C LEU A 8 -44.23 -3.07 19.64
N VAL A 9 -44.41 -2.73 18.36
CA VAL A 9 -43.47 -3.07 17.29
C VAL A 9 -42.20 -2.26 17.52
N PHE A 10 -41.22 -2.83 18.21
CA PHE A 10 -39.85 -2.30 18.26
C PHE A 10 -39.25 -2.44 16.86
N GLY A 11 -39.26 -1.35 16.09
CA GLY A 11 -38.43 -1.26 14.89
C GLY A 11 -36.95 -1.24 15.29
N PRO A 12 -36.05 -1.93 14.57
CA PRO A 12 -34.63 -1.82 14.85
C PRO A 12 -34.20 -0.37 14.63
N GLY A 13 -33.68 0.29 15.68
CA GLY A 13 -33.00 1.57 15.53
C GLY A 13 -31.81 1.37 14.59
N CYS A 14 -31.86 1.96 13.39
CA CYS A 14 -30.80 1.85 12.40
C CYS A 14 -29.93 3.10 12.50
N VAL A 15 -28.70 2.95 12.98
CA VAL A 15 -27.69 4.02 12.99
C VAL A 15 -26.89 3.93 11.70
N ARG A 16 -26.97 4.97 10.87
CA ARG A 16 -26.22 5.06 9.62
C ARG A 16 -24.96 5.88 9.85
N ARG A 17 -23.81 5.38 9.39
CA ARG A 17 -22.52 6.07 9.55
C ARG A 17 -21.96 6.38 8.18
N VAL A 18 -21.82 7.65 7.84
CA VAL A 18 -21.40 8.11 6.52
C VAL A 18 -20.14 8.93 6.64
N VAL A 19 -19.19 8.67 5.75
CA VAL A 19 -18.01 9.48 5.54
C VAL A 19 -18.17 10.19 4.19
N GLN A 20 -18.12 11.51 4.20
CA GLN A 20 -18.08 12.35 3.01
C GLN A 20 -16.63 12.65 2.67
N ILE A 21 -16.22 12.30 1.44
CA ILE A 21 -14.85 12.47 0.95
C ILE A 21 -14.86 13.45 -0.22
N THR A 22 -14.05 14.50 -0.10
CA THR A 22 -13.93 15.58 -1.10
C THR A 22 -12.46 15.84 -1.41
N SER A 23 -12.15 16.28 -2.63
CA SER A 23 -10.80 16.70 -2.98
C SER A 23 -10.79 17.97 -3.80
N ASP A 24 -9.69 18.71 -3.74
CA ASP A 24 -9.40 19.80 -4.66
C ASP A 24 -8.10 19.48 -5.43
N PRO A 25 -8.18 19.22 -6.76
CA PRO A 25 -9.39 19.26 -7.60
C PRO A 25 -10.31 18.03 -7.47
N ASP A 26 -11.57 18.18 -7.88
CA ASP A 26 -12.57 17.10 -7.94
C ASP A 26 -12.21 16.00 -8.95
N GLY A 27 -12.90 14.84 -8.85
CA GLY A 27 -12.76 13.71 -9.78
C GLY A 27 -11.57 12.80 -9.50
N ALA A 28 -11.03 12.82 -8.29
CA ALA A 28 -9.97 11.92 -7.86
C ALA A 28 -10.56 10.56 -7.46
N VAL A 29 -9.90 9.46 -7.82
CA VAL A 29 -10.29 8.11 -7.39
C VAL A 29 -9.90 7.93 -5.93
N VAL A 30 -10.84 7.43 -5.13
CA VAL A 30 -10.69 7.22 -3.70
C VAL A 30 -10.69 5.73 -3.41
N TRP A 31 -9.71 5.33 -2.62
CA TRP A 31 -9.57 4.01 -2.03
C TRP A 31 -9.64 4.14 -0.51
N MET A 32 -10.41 3.27 0.13
CA MET A 32 -10.54 3.19 1.59
C MET A 32 -10.27 1.75 2.01
N ASN A 33 -9.26 1.53 2.86
CA ASN A 33 -8.78 0.20 3.27
C ASN A 33 -8.53 -0.71 2.06
N ASP A 34 -7.74 -0.22 1.09
CA ASP A 34 -7.40 -0.90 -0.16
C ASP A 34 -8.57 -1.29 -1.08
N ARG A 35 -9.78 -0.76 -0.81
CA ARG A 35 -10.94 -0.94 -1.68
C ARG A 35 -11.31 0.38 -2.35
N GLU A 36 -11.49 0.34 -3.66
CA GLU A 36 -12.04 1.47 -4.41
C GLU A 36 -13.48 1.75 -3.96
N VAL A 37 -13.73 2.98 -3.53
CA VAL A 37 -15.05 3.43 -3.03
C VAL A 37 -15.77 4.35 -4.02
N GLY A 38 -15.03 4.99 -4.92
CA GLY A 38 -15.58 5.85 -5.98
C GLY A 38 -14.67 7.02 -6.30
N SER A 39 -15.21 8.07 -6.93
CA SER A 39 -14.48 9.31 -7.25
C SER A 39 -15.01 10.48 -6.44
N THR A 40 -14.13 11.43 -6.08
CA THR A 40 -14.53 12.64 -5.34
C THR A 40 -15.39 13.59 -6.19
N PRO A 41 -16.38 14.27 -5.58
CA PRO A 41 -16.90 14.06 -4.22
C PRO A 41 -17.74 12.77 -4.11
N CYS A 42 -17.52 11.98 -3.07
CA CYS A 42 -18.31 10.76 -2.78
C CYS A 42 -18.69 10.63 -1.31
N GLU A 43 -19.73 9.84 -1.04
CA GLU A 43 -20.17 9.45 0.30
C GLU A 43 -20.08 7.94 0.46
N VAL A 44 -19.46 7.51 1.55
CA VAL A 44 -19.19 6.09 1.82
C VAL A 44 -19.78 5.72 3.17
N GLU A 45 -20.58 4.66 3.21
CA GLU A 45 -21.12 4.13 4.46
C GLU A 45 -20.06 3.25 5.16
N ILE A 46 -19.79 3.54 6.43
CA ILE A 46 -18.82 2.82 7.26
C ILE A 46 -19.52 1.96 8.31
N LEU A 47 -18.90 0.82 8.65
CA LEU A 47 -19.47 -0.08 9.65
C LEU A 47 -19.10 0.33 11.08
N HIS A 48 -17.87 0.80 11.29
CA HIS A 48 -17.32 1.08 12.62
C HIS A 48 -16.58 2.42 12.64
N TYR A 49 -16.54 3.07 13.80
CA TYR A 49 -15.61 4.18 14.01
C TYR A 49 -14.20 3.65 14.23
N GLY A 50 -13.21 4.40 13.79
CA GLY A 50 -11.82 3.97 13.82
C GLY A 50 -10.99 4.67 12.76
N GLU A 51 -9.74 4.23 12.65
CA GLU A 51 -8.80 4.71 11.64
C GLU A 51 -8.99 3.93 10.33
N TYR A 52 -8.98 4.66 9.22
CA TYR A 52 -9.12 4.14 7.86
C TYR A 52 -7.92 4.60 7.04
N ASP A 53 -7.35 3.68 6.28
CA ASP A 53 -6.32 4.02 5.30
C ASP A 53 -7.01 4.58 4.06
N VAL A 54 -6.76 5.86 3.77
CA VAL A 54 -7.35 6.54 2.63
C VAL A 54 -6.27 6.88 1.62
N ARG A 55 -6.50 6.44 0.39
CA ARG A 55 -5.66 6.74 -0.77
C ARG A 55 -6.49 7.51 -1.79
N VAL A 56 -6.04 8.71 -2.13
CA VAL A 56 -6.69 9.57 -3.12
C VAL A 56 -5.73 9.79 -4.28
N GLU A 57 -6.16 9.40 -5.48
CA GLU A 57 -5.34 9.41 -6.69
C GLU A 57 -6.02 10.17 -7.81
N LYS A 58 -5.27 11.01 -8.51
CA LYS A 58 -5.75 11.67 -9.72
C LYS A 58 -4.62 11.78 -10.75
N PRO A 59 -4.85 11.46 -12.03
CA PRO A 59 -3.81 11.58 -13.05
C PRO A 59 -3.23 13.01 -13.13
N GLY A 60 -1.90 13.13 -13.09
CA GLY A 60 -1.18 14.40 -13.10
C GLY A 60 -1.09 15.11 -11.74
N TRP A 61 -1.47 14.42 -10.66
CA TRP A 61 -1.40 14.92 -9.29
C TRP A 61 -0.68 13.89 -8.41
N GLU A 62 0.02 14.38 -7.39
CA GLU A 62 0.71 13.53 -6.42
C GLU A 62 -0.32 12.74 -5.59
N PRO A 63 -0.21 11.40 -5.52
CA PRO A 63 -1.15 10.57 -4.79
C PRO A 63 -1.00 10.81 -3.28
N VAL A 64 -2.13 10.95 -2.59
CA VAL A 64 -2.15 11.17 -1.14
C VAL A 64 -2.52 9.88 -0.42
N MET A 65 -1.58 9.39 0.40
CA MET A 65 -1.73 8.23 1.30
C MET A 65 -1.80 8.73 2.74
N THR A 66 -2.94 8.60 3.43
CA THR A 66 -3.03 9.05 4.82
C THR A 66 -4.10 8.29 5.62
N GLY A 67 -3.82 8.07 6.90
CA GLY A 67 -4.80 7.58 7.86
C GLY A 67 -5.81 8.66 8.22
N ARG A 68 -7.10 8.36 8.11
CA ARG A 68 -8.19 9.22 8.58
C ARG A 68 -9.03 8.50 9.63
N SER A 69 -9.22 9.15 10.76
CA SER A 69 -10.09 8.64 11.82
C SER A 69 -11.53 9.12 11.62
N ALA A 70 -12.47 8.17 11.61
CA ALA A 70 -13.88 8.43 11.80
C ALA A 70 -14.17 8.38 13.30
N THR A 71 -14.47 9.53 13.90
CA THR A 71 -14.69 9.62 15.34
C THR A 71 -16.17 9.43 15.65
N ALA A 72 -16.45 8.59 16.65
CA ALA A 72 -17.80 8.45 17.19
C ALA A 72 -18.22 9.77 17.84
N PRO A 73 -19.35 10.37 17.43
CA PRO A 73 -19.85 11.52 18.14
C PRO A 73 -20.33 11.13 19.55
N ILE A 74 -20.36 12.09 20.46
CA ILE A 74 -20.59 11.83 21.90
C ILE A 74 -21.95 11.15 22.20
N TRP A 75 -22.91 11.24 21.29
CA TRP A 75 -24.23 10.62 21.39
C TRP A 75 -24.27 9.15 20.93
N ASP A 76 -23.23 8.63 20.26
CA ASP A 76 -23.13 7.21 19.86
C ASP A 76 -22.35 6.37 20.89
N LEU A 77 -22.01 6.96 22.05
CA LEU A 77 -21.33 6.26 23.15
C LEU A 77 -22.38 5.62 24.08
N PRO A 78 -22.29 4.30 24.37
CA PRO A 78 -23.24 3.66 25.26
C PRO A 78 -23.14 4.23 26.68
N GLY A 79 -24.24 4.82 27.16
CA GLY A 79 -24.44 5.29 28.54
C GLY A 79 -25.53 4.47 29.25
N PRO A 80 -25.40 4.25 30.57
CA PRO A 80 -26.11 3.15 31.25
C PRO A 80 -27.63 3.32 31.44
N ASP A 81 -28.21 4.51 31.27
CA ASP A 81 -29.65 4.77 31.52
C ASP A 81 -30.50 5.13 30.29
N PHE A 82 -29.91 5.34 29.10
CA PHE A 82 -30.59 6.05 27.99
C PHE A 82 -31.10 5.14 26.85
N PHE A 83 -30.60 3.90 26.76
CA PHE A 83 -31.08 2.89 25.82
C PHE A 83 -32.27 2.07 26.36
N ALA A 84 -32.77 2.40 27.55
CA ALA A 84 -33.70 1.55 28.28
C ALA A 84 -35.13 1.54 27.71
N GLU A 85 -35.58 2.55 26.94
CA GLU A 85 -37.01 2.63 26.58
C GLU A 85 -37.39 3.39 25.29
N LEU A 86 -36.51 4.19 24.70
CA LEU A 86 -36.88 5.17 23.68
C LEU A 86 -35.61 5.41 22.85
N LEU A 87 -35.54 5.12 21.56
CA LEU A 87 -35.99 6.04 20.52
C LEU A 87 -35.87 5.30 19.19
N PRO A 88 -36.94 5.17 18.39
CA PRO A 88 -36.85 4.80 16.98
C PRO A 88 -36.33 6.02 16.20
N ALA A 89 -35.04 6.34 16.35
CA ALA A 89 -34.40 7.44 15.64
C ALA A 89 -33.47 6.89 14.56
N GLU A 90 -33.72 7.29 13.31
CA GLU A 90 -32.74 7.21 12.23
C GLU A 90 -31.66 8.26 12.54
N ILE A 91 -30.58 7.83 13.19
CA ILE A 91 -29.47 8.72 13.53
C ILE A 91 -28.39 8.51 12.47
N GLU A 92 -28.13 9.54 11.68
CA GLU A 92 -27.00 9.60 10.76
C GLU A 92 -25.80 10.27 11.44
N SER A 93 -24.70 9.56 11.53
CA SER A 93 -23.41 10.10 11.93
C SER A 93 -22.60 10.42 10.68
N ARG A 94 -22.18 11.68 10.52
CA ARG A 94 -21.47 12.15 9.33
C ARG A 94 -20.06 12.65 9.68
N ASN A 95 -19.05 12.07 9.04
CA ASN A 95 -17.66 12.52 9.10
C ASN A 95 -17.27 13.14 7.76
N VAL A 96 -16.53 14.25 7.75
CA VAL A 96 -16.12 14.93 6.51
C VAL A 96 -14.60 14.93 6.39
N TRP A 97 -14.08 14.39 5.30
CA TRP A 97 -12.66 14.39 4.97
C TRP A 97 -12.42 15.17 3.67
N HIS A 98 -11.50 16.13 3.75
CA HIS A 98 -11.10 16.95 2.61
C HIS A 98 -9.62 16.76 2.31
N PHE A 99 -9.31 16.65 1.02
CA PHE A 99 -7.97 16.37 0.50
C PHE A 99 -7.54 17.44 -0.50
N GLN A 100 -6.38 18.03 -0.27
CA GLN A 100 -5.76 18.94 -1.23
C GLN A 100 -4.71 18.15 -2.01
N LEU A 101 -4.90 18.03 -3.33
CA LEU A 101 -3.90 17.38 -4.17
C LEU A 101 -2.92 18.44 -4.67
N VAL A 102 -1.66 18.03 -4.83
CA VAL A 102 -0.60 18.86 -5.39
C VAL A 102 -0.27 18.34 -6.79
N VAL A 103 -0.02 19.22 -7.74
CA VAL A 103 0.38 18.82 -9.10
C VAL A 103 1.69 18.06 -9.01
N GLU A 104 1.76 16.91 -9.67
CA GLU A 104 2.99 16.12 -9.73
C GLU A 104 4.06 16.92 -10.48
N SER A 105 5.22 17.15 -9.85
CA SER A 105 6.33 17.87 -10.48
C SER A 105 7.22 16.88 -11.23
N ASP A 106 7.30 16.96 -12.55
CA ASP A 106 8.22 16.17 -13.39
C ASP A 106 9.69 16.66 -13.36
N ASP A 107 10.03 17.58 -12.46
CA ASP A 107 11.38 18.12 -12.33
C ASP A 107 12.32 17.09 -11.68
N ALA A 108 13.08 16.39 -12.53
CA ALA A 108 14.01 15.35 -12.11
C ALA A 108 15.09 15.87 -11.15
N ASP A 109 15.57 17.10 -11.34
CA ASP A 109 16.62 17.69 -10.49
C ASP A 109 16.09 17.96 -9.08
N ALA A 110 14.84 18.45 -8.97
CA ALA A 110 14.16 18.65 -7.70
C ALA A 110 13.91 17.32 -6.96
N VAL A 111 13.65 16.22 -7.67
CA VAL A 111 13.51 14.88 -7.09
C VAL A 111 14.86 14.35 -6.59
N LEU A 112 15.92 14.47 -7.39
CA LEU A 112 17.27 14.03 -7.01
C LEU A 112 17.76 14.77 -5.76
N LEU A 113 17.58 16.09 -5.71
CA LEU A 113 17.96 16.89 -4.55
C LEU A 113 17.20 16.48 -3.28
N ARG A 114 15.89 16.24 -3.38
CA ARG A 114 15.08 15.74 -2.25
C ARG A 114 15.55 14.36 -1.78
N ALA A 115 15.89 13.47 -2.70
CA ALA A 115 16.39 12.14 -2.40
C ALA A 115 17.75 12.19 -1.68
N GLU A 116 18.67 13.05 -2.13
CA GLU A 116 19.95 13.28 -1.47
C GLU A 116 19.75 13.80 -0.03
N VAL A 117 18.92 14.83 0.15
CA VAL A 117 18.62 15.38 1.48
C VAL A 117 17.98 14.34 2.41
N ALA A 118 17.06 13.54 1.90
CA ALA A 118 16.43 12.47 2.68
C ALA A 118 17.45 11.39 3.09
N ARG A 119 18.34 10.99 2.17
CA ARG A 119 19.40 10.02 2.44
C ARG A 119 20.37 10.53 3.51
N ASP A 120 20.77 11.79 3.40
CA ASP A 120 21.70 12.42 4.34
C ASP A 120 21.10 12.53 5.74
N LYS A 121 19.80 12.87 5.84
CA LYS A 121 19.06 12.86 7.11
C LYS A 121 19.03 11.48 7.74
N VAL A 122 18.65 10.44 6.99
CA VAL A 122 18.61 9.06 7.50
C VAL A 122 20.01 8.57 7.90
N ALA A 123 21.05 8.93 7.15
CA ALA A 123 22.43 8.62 7.49
C ALA A 123 22.85 9.30 8.80
N ALA A 124 22.50 10.57 8.98
CA ALA A 124 22.77 11.31 10.21
C ALA A 124 22.01 10.73 11.41
N GLU A 125 20.74 10.37 11.26
CA GLU A 125 19.94 9.71 12.29
C GLU A 125 20.52 8.34 12.66
N ARG A 126 20.94 7.54 11.68
CA ARG A 126 21.62 6.26 11.92
C ARG A 126 22.96 6.43 12.61
N ALA A 127 23.77 7.40 12.22
CA ALA A 127 25.03 7.71 12.87
C ALA A 127 24.80 8.18 14.32
N ALA A 128 23.79 9.00 14.56
CA ALA A 128 23.39 9.45 15.89
C ALA A 128 22.85 8.28 16.75
N ALA A 129 22.12 7.34 16.16
CA ALA A 129 21.66 6.13 16.83
C ALA A 129 22.83 5.18 17.16
N ALA A 130 23.77 5.00 16.24
CA ALA A 130 24.98 4.19 16.46
C ALA A 130 25.87 4.77 17.56
N ALA A 131 26.04 6.09 17.61
CA ALA A 131 26.79 6.77 18.66
C ALA A 131 26.12 6.69 20.05
N LYS A 132 24.81 6.40 20.11
CA LYS A 132 24.05 6.19 21.35
C LYS A 132 23.91 4.73 21.74
N GLY A 133 24.28 3.79 20.85
CA GLY A 133 24.28 2.37 21.15
C GLY A 133 25.37 2.02 22.17
N PRO A 134 25.21 0.94 22.95
CA PRO A 134 26.28 0.46 23.80
C PRO A 134 27.51 0.14 22.94
N ASP A 135 28.69 0.47 23.46
CA ASP A 135 29.97 0.21 22.79
C ASP A 135 30.18 -1.32 22.74
N ALA A 136 29.63 -1.97 21.72
CA ALA A 136 29.87 -3.37 21.41
C ALA A 136 31.31 -3.49 20.90
N THR A 137 32.26 -3.28 21.80
CA THR A 137 33.65 -3.59 21.57
C THR A 137 33.73 -5.08 21.25
N SER A 138 34.64 -5.46 20.37
CA SER A 138 34.93 -6.87 20.06
C SER A 138 35.25 -7.70 21.32
N ARG A 139 35.64 -7.03 22.41
CA ARG A 139 35.78 -7.62 23.73
C ARG A 139 34.45 -8.04 24.35
N GLY A 140 33.42 -7.19 24.30
CA GLY A 140 32.09 -7.51 24.85
C GLY A 140 31.39 -8.65 24.12
N LEU A 141 31.52 -8.69 22.79
CA LEU A 141 30.98 -9.81 21.99
C LEU A 141 31.75 -11.12 22.25
N ALA A 142 33.07 -11.05 22.46
CA ALA A 142 33.86 -12.22 22.86
C ALA A 142 33.52 -12.67 24.30
N GLU A 143 33.25 -11.74 25.22
CA GLU A 143 32.87 -12.06 26.60
C GLU A 143 31.47 -12.69 26.70
N GLU A 144 30.52 -12.28 25.85
CA GLU A 144 29.20 -12.93 25.73
C GLU A 144 29.30 -14.34 25.12
N VAL A 145 30.17 -14.55 24.12
CA VAL A 145 30.40 -15.88 23.52
C VAL A 145 31.08 -16.84 24.49
N GLU A 146 31.96 -16.34 25.37
CA GLU A 146 32.60 -17.14 26.42
C GLU A 146 31.71 -17.36 27.66
N ALA A 147 30.63 -16.59 27.80
CA ALA A 147 29.61 -16.77 28.84
C ALA A 147 28.46 -17.71 28.41
N GLU A 148 28.39 -18.10 27.13
CA GLU A 148 27.58 -19.23 26.68
C GLU A 148 28.41 -20.51 26.78
N ASP A 149 28.14 -21.28 27.83
CA ASP A 149 28.76 -22.58 28.13
C ASP A 149 28.66 -23.54 26.93
N GLY A 150 29.66 -23.51 26.06
CA GLY A 150 29.78 -24.21 24.78
C GLY A 150 29.54 -25.72 24.84
N THR A 151 28.28 -26.13 24.98
CA THR A 151 27.81 -27.51 24.83
C THR A 151 27.25 -27.79 23.44
N GLY A 152 27.18 -26.76 22.59
CA GLY A 152 27.06 -26.96 21.15
C GLY A 152 28.37 -27.49 20.59
N THR A 153 28.48 -28.80 20.41
CA THR A 153 29.57 -29.38 19.61
C THR A 153 29.47 -28.76 18.20
N PRO A 154 30.52 -28.12 17.68
CA PRO A 154 30.52 -27.71 16.28
C PRO A 154 30.22 -28.96 15.43
N GLY A 155 29.19 -28.89 14.59
CA GLY A 155 28.84 -30.01 13.72
C GLY A 155 30.10 -30.48 12.99
N ALA A 156 30.40 -31.78 13.08
CA ALA A 156 31.60 -32.33 12.46
C ALA A 156 31.68 -31.89 11.00
N ALA A 157 32.88 -31.46 10.56
CA ALA A 157 33.10 -31.16 9.16
C ALA A 157 32.69 -32.38 8.34
N VAL A 158 31.68 -32.22 7.49
CA VAL A 158 31.29 -33.27 6.55
C VAL A 158 32.50 -33.52 5.64
N GLU A 159 33.13 -34.69 5.75
CA GLU A 159 34.20 -35.08 4.84
C GLU A 159 33.60 -35.28 3.45
N GLY A 160 33.90 -34.31 2.58
CA GLY A 160 33.39 -34.24 1.22
C GLY A 160 33.17 -32.79 0.87
N ALA A 161 34.08 -32.21 0.09
CA ALA A 161 33.75 -30.97 -0.62
C ALA A 161 32.42 -31.21 -1.35
N PRO A 162 31.43 -30.30 -1.28
CA PRO A 162 30.26 -30.43 -2.12
C PRO A 162 30.77 -30.56 -3.55
N ALA A 163 30.48 -31.70 -4.19
CA ALA A 163 30.84 -31.88 -5.59
C ALA A 163 30.27 -30.66 -6.32
N PRO A 164 31.06 -29.96 -7.15
CA PRO A 164 30.53 -28.85 -7.90
C PRO A 164 29.32 -29.40 -8.65
N VAL A 165 28.15 -28.85 -8.36
CA VAL A 165 26.96 -29.18 -9.14
C VAL A 165 27.33 -28.75 -10.54
N GLY A 166 27.58 -29.72 -11.42
CA GLY A 166 27.86 -29.45 -12.81
C GLY A 166 26.73 -28.55 -13.29
N VAL A 167 27.08 -27.41 -13.86
CA VAL A 167 26.11 -26.57 -14.57
C VAL A 167 25.60 -27.45 -15.71
N ALA A 168 24.57 -28.23 -15.43
CA ALA A 168 23.69 -28.71 -16.47
C ALA A 168 23.08 -27.42 -16.99
N ASP A 169 23.55 -26.99 -18.16
CA ASP A 169 22.85 -26.01 -18.98
C ASP A 169 21.41 -26.52 -19.06
N PRO A 170 20.46 -25.93 -18.32
CA PRO A 170 19.12 -26.48 -18.23
C PRO A 170 18.44 -25.97 -19.48
N GLY A 171 18.82 -26.53 -20.64
CA GLY A 171 18.61 -26.03 -21.99
C GLY A 171 17.44 -25.08 -22.03
N LEU A 172 17.70 -23.81 -21.72
CA LEU A 172 16.66 -22.81 -21.70
C LEU A 172 16.31 -22.66 -23.18
N PRO A 173 15.04 -22.85 -23.59
CA PRO A 173 14.67 -22.48 -24.93
C PRO A 173 15.08 -21.01 -25.10
N GLU A 174 15.85 -20.76 -26.16
CA GLU A 174 16.32 -19.43 -26.53
C GLU A 174 15.16 -18.45 -26.42
N ALA A 175 15.32 -17.38 -25.64
CA ALA A 175 14.26 -16.44 -25.33
C ALA A 175 13.73 -15.84 -26.65
N THR A 176 12.68 -16.44 -27.18
CA THR A 176 12.02 -16.00 -28.39
C THR A 176 10.96 -15.00 -27.96
N ASP A 177 11.12 -13.75 -28.37
CA ASP A 177 10.11 -12.71 -28.16
C ASP A 177 8.80 -13.16 -28.84
N PRO A 178 7.69 -13.40 -28.10
CA PRO A 178 6.45 -13.91 -28.66
C PRO A 178 5.81 -12.84 -29.56
N GLY A 179 6.23 -12.83 -30.82
CA GLY A 179 5.77 -11.87 -31.83
C GLY A 179 6.77 -11.65 -32.97
N LEU A 180 8.05 -11.99 -32.79
CA LEU A 180 9.08 -11.75 -33.80
C LEU A 180 9.54 -13.08 -34.42
N ALA A 181 9.14 -13.34 -35.67
CA ALA A 181 9.64 -14.51 -36.39
C ALA A 181 11.17 -14.43 -36.53
N PRO A 182 11.90 -15.56 -36.38
CA PRO A 182 13.35 -15.57 -36.53
C PRO A 182 13.79 -15.01 -37.90
N GLY A 183 14.55 -13.91 -37.89
CA GLY A 183 14.99 -13.22 -39.10
C GLY A 183 14.13 -12.03 -39.55
N ALA A 184 13.10 -11.63 -38.78
CA ALA A 184 12.35 -10.42 -39.05
C ALA A 184 13.17 -9.17 -38.67
N ASP A 185 13.42 -8.30 -39.65
CA ASP A 185 13.96 -6.95 -39.45
C ASP A 185 12.83 -6.05 -38.90
N PRO A 186 12.94 -5.49 -37.68
CA PRO A 186 11.91 -4.65 -37.07
C PRO A 186 11.55 -3.40 -37.89
N GLY A 187 12.38 -3.03 -38.87
CA GLY A 187 12.15 -1.90 -39.78
C GLY A 187 11.48 -2.24 -41.10
N ARG A 188 11.16 -3.52 -41.38
CA ARG A 188 10.65 -3.96 -42.69
C ARG A 188 9.18 -4.39 -42.61
N ASP A 189 8.33 -3.73 -43.39
CA ASP A 189 6.91 -4.07 -43.51
C ASP A 189 6.74 -5.50 -44.07
N PRO A 190 6.06 -6.42 -43.35
CA PRO A 190 5.85 -7.81 -43.78
C PRO A 190 4.97 -7.96 -45.03
N SER A 191 4.36 -6.90 -45.54
CA SER A 191 3.60 -6.90 -46.80
C SER A 191 4.43 -6.66 -48.07
N MET A 192 5.72 -6.34 -47.94
CA MET A 192 6.60 -6.16 -49.11
C MET A 192 7.16 -7.50 -49.64
N ASP A 193 6.96 -7.74 -50.93
CA ASP A 193 7.52 -8.88 -51.66
C ASP A 193 9.07 -8.86 -51.64
N PRO A 194 9.75 -9.97 -51.25
CA PRO A 194 11.21 -10.05 -51.21
C PRO A 194 11.90 -9.92 -52.58
N SER A 195 11.16 -10.02 -53.69
CA SER A 195 11.69 -9.88 -55.05
C SER A 195 11.72 -8.43 -55.57
N ALA A 196 11.14 -7.47 -54.84
CA ALA A 196 11.20 -6.05 -55.17
C ALA A 196 12.56 -5.45 -54.70
N GLY A 197 13.63 -5.85 -55.37
CA GLY A 197 14.88 -5.10 -55.36
C GLY A 197 14.68 -3.75 -56.08
N PRO A 198 15.47 -2.71 -55.73
CA PRO A 198 15.40 -1.45 -56.45
C PRO A 198 15.76 -1.71 -57.92
N ASP A 199 14.84 -1.36 -58.81
CA ASP A 199 15.05 -1.40 -60.25
C ASP A 199 16.29 -0.56 -60.56
N ARG A 200 17.40 -1.23 -60.89
CA ARG A 200 18.59 -0.58 -61.44
C ARG A 200 18.31 -0.33 -62.92
N GLY A 201 17.44 0.63 -63.18
CA GLY A 201 17.24 1.23 -64.48
C GLY A 201 18.33 2.26 -64.79
N LEU A 202 18.82 2.20 -66.02
CA LEU A 202 19.80 3.08 -66.68
C LEU A 202 19.48 4.58 -66.60
#